data_AF-A0A4R6VL75-F1
#
_entry.id   AF-A0A4R6VL75-F1
#
_cell.length_a   1.000
_cell.length_b   1.000
_cell.length_c   1.000
_cell.angle_alpha   90.00
_cell.angle_beta   90.00
_cell.angle_gamma   90.00
#
_symmetry.space_group_name_H-M   'P 1'
#
loop_
_entity.id
_entity.type
_entity.pdbx_description
1 polymer ?
#
loop_
_entity_poly.entity_id
_entity_poly.type
_entity_poly.pdbx_seq_one_letter_code
_entity_poly.pdbx_strand_id
1 'polypeptide(L)'
;MKNLLFRSLYMFAFVGMLTAQAVALDCPANRAIYRFEEQGLAFEVRFVEANKFANIASDLYLRLTTPNQQYWFNFNVSNGYSGITLHPVSNPNDEAARQDGPRELHLDYAEDIADEILISLRFYPMDENLHFLHEPPVSISSAPAFIAMPEIGLSLWYNAHLLTEASELDRDPMPRGIFRLTECSNAPLPKAYPY
;
A
#
# COMPACT_ATOMS: atom_id res chain seq x y z
N MET A 1 -2.26 -67.69 29.77
CA MET A 1 -2.78 -66.57 30.59
C MET A 1 -2.19 -65.26 30.07
N LYS A 2 -3.06 -64.39 29.53
CA LYS A 2 -2.90 -62.93 29.23
C LYS A 2 -1.82 -62.56 28.18
N ASN A 3 -2.17 -62.18 26.94
CA ASN A 3 -2.71 -60.87 26.46
C ASN A 3 -1.74 -59.72 26.81
N LEU A 4 -1.32 -58.77 25.95
CA LEU A 4 -1.95 -58.02 24.86
C LEU A 4 -0.83 -57.54 23.89
N LEU A 5 -0.94 -57.76 22.57
CA LEU A 5 -1.48 -56.82 21.56
C LEU A 5 -0.72 -55.49 21.41
N PHE A 6 0.29 -55.55 20.52
CA PHE A 6 0.76 -54.44 19.70
C PHE A 6 -0.41 -53.81 18.95
N ARG A 7 -0.66 -52.50 19.13
CA ARG A 7 -1.38 -51.69 18.13
C ARG A 7 -0.79 -50.29 18.06
N SER A 8 -0.26 -50.03 16.88
CA SER A 8 0.22 -48.76 16.35
C SER A 8 -0.90 -47.72 16.26
N LEU A 9 -0.58 -46.45 16.53
CA LEU A 9 -1.26 -45.32 15.91
C LEU A 9 -0.32 -44.10 15.92
N TYR A 10 0.61 -44.04 14.97
CA TYR A 10 1.29 -42.80 14.62
C TYR A 10 0.31 -41.91 13.87
N MET A 11 -0.31 -40.99 14.59
CA MET A 11 -1.13 -39.92 14.02
C MET A 11 -0.19 -38.84 13.48
N PHE A 12 0.24 -39.00 12.22
CA PHE A 12 0.90 -37.93 11.47
C PHE A 12 -0.11 -36.81 11.23
N ALA A 13 -0.01 -35.74 12.02
CA ALA A 13 -0.68 -34.49 11.72
C ALA A 13 -0.06 -33.91 10.44
N PHE A 14 -0.78 -34.03 9.32
CA PHE A 14 -0.50 -33.26 8.12
C PHE A 14 -0.74 -31.78 8.46
N VAL A 15 0.33 -31.07 8.79
CA VAL A 15 0.33 -29.60 8.77
C VAL A 15 0.23 -29.21 7.30
N GLY A 16 -0.98 -28.88 6.86
CA GLY A 16 -1.21 -28.30 5.54
C GLY A 16 -0.46 -26.99 5.46
N MET A 17 0.66 -26.97 4.73
CA MET A 17 1.23 -25.73 4.23
C MET A 17 0.22 -25.12 3.25
N LEU A 18 -0.46 -24.07 3.69
CA LEU A 18 -1.15 -23.15 2.79
C LEU A 18 -0.10 -22.54 1.87
N THR A 19 0.01 -23.09 0.67
CA THR A 19 0.76 -22.48 -0.42
C THR A 19 0.01 -21.21 -0.81
N ALA A 20 0.57 -20.04 -0.50
CA ALA A 20 0.15 -18.78 -1.09
C ALA A 20 0.32 -18.91 -2.61
N GLN A 21 -0.78 -19.14 -3.32
CA GLN A 21 -0.78 -19.13 -4.78
C GLN A 21 -0.41 -17.72 -5.21
N ALA A 22 0.63 -17.63 -6.04
CA ALA A 22 1.00 -16.39 -6.69
C ALA A 22 -0.20 -15.91 -7.52
N VAL A 23 -0.92 -14.91 -7.01
CA VAL A 23 -2.00 -14.24 -7.71
C VAL A 23 -1.36 -13.34 -8.75
N ALA A 24 -0.96 -13.88 -9.88
CA ALA A 24 -0.40 -13.09 -10.97
C ALA A 24 -0.79 -13.67 -12.33
N LEU A 25 -1.77 -13.00 -12.94
CA LEU A 25 -1.83 -12.68 -14.38
C LEU A 25 -3.04 -11.80 -14.73
N ASP A 26 -4.03 -11.65 -13.83
CA ASP A 26 -5.27 -10.94 -14.17
C ASP A 26 -5.90 -10.19 -12.98
N CYS A 27 -5.08 -9.52 -12.15
CA CYS A 27 -5.60 -8.65 -11.10
C CYS A 27 -5.56 -7.19 -11.54
N PRO A 28 -6.73 -6.53 -11.73
CA PRO A 28 -6.77 -5.09 -11.93
C PRO A 28 -6.21 -4.35 -10.70
N ALA A 29 -5.49 -3.25 -10.92
CA ALA A 29 -4.88 -2.48 -9.83
C ALA A 29 -5.91 -2.04 -8.77
N ASN A 30 -7.11 -1.60 -9.16
CA ASN A 30 -8.16 -1.18 -8.21
C ASN A 30 -8.73 -2.32 -7.34
N ARG A 31 -8.35 -3.58 -7.62
CA ARG A 31 -8.76 -4.78 -6.86
C ARG A 31 -7.61 -5.43 -6.08
N ALA A 32 -6.38 -4.96 -6.29
CA ALA A 32 -5.19 -5.52 -5.69
C ALA A 32 -5.14 -5.29 -4.17
N ILE A 33 -4.66 -6.30 -3.45
CA ILE A 33 -4.37 -6.23 -2.01
C ILE A 33 -2.94 -6.69 -1.79
N TYR A 34 -2.12 -5.74 -1.35
CA TYR A 34 -0.73 -6.00 -1.04
C TYR A 34 -0.53 -6.07 0.46
N ARG A 35 0.24 -7.05 0.92
CA ARG A 35 0.53 -7.22 2.34
C ARG A 35 2.02 -7.34 2.60
N PHE A 36 2.41 -6.84 3.76
CA PHE A 36 3.73 -6.97 4.36
C PHE A 36 3.51 -7.23 5.85
N GLU A 37 4.11 -8.28 6.37
CA GLU A 37 4.03 -8.64 7.79
C GLU A 37 5.42 -8.77 8.36
N GLU A 38 5.65 -8.17 9.53
CA GLU A 38 6.93 -8.20 10.22
C GLU A 38 6.68 -8.06 11.72
N GLN A 39 7.36 -8.87 12.54
CA GLN A 39 7.22 -8.85 14.01
C GLN A 39 5.76 -8.98 14.52
N GLY A 40 4.89 -9.65 13.77
CA GLY A 40 3.48 -9.83 14.12
C GLY A 40 2.59 -8.61 13.86
N LEU A 41 3.13 -7.56 13.24
CA LEU A 41 2.38 -6.42 12.74
C LEU A 41 2.09 -6.61 11.24
N ALA A 42 0.87 -6.30 10.84
CA ALA A 42 0.43 -6.38 9.45
C ALA A 42 0.27 -4.99 8.85
N PHE A 43 0.82 -4.81 7.66
CA PHE A 43 0.72 -3.60 6.85
C PHE A 43 0.06 -3.96 5.52
N GLU A 44 -0.84 -3.11 5.06
CA GLU A 44 -1.59 -3.34 3.82
C GLU A 44 -1.49 -2.12 2.90
N VAL A 45 -1.26 -2.37 1.62
CA VAL A 45 -1.41 -1.35 0.58
C VAL A 45 -2.58 -1.73 -0.32
N ARG A 46 -3.44 -0.76 -0.59
CA ARG A 46 -4.55 -0.86 -1.54
C ARG A 46 -4.60 0.35 -2.45
N PHE A 47 -5.15 0.14 -3.65
CA PHE A 47 -5.47 1.24 -4.56
C PHE A 47 -6.97 1.51 -4.55
N VAL A 48 -7.34 2.78 -4.51
CA VAL A 48 -8.74 3.24 -4.46
C VAL A 48 -8.98 4.17 -5.63
N GLU A 49 -9.95 3.82 -6.46
CA GLU A 49 -10.29 4.59 -7.66
C GLU A 49 -11.01 5.89 -7.28
N ALA A 50 -10.65 6.99 -7.94
CA ALA A 50 -11.38 8.24 -7.84
C ALA A 50 -12.64 8.22 -8.71
N ASN A 51 -13.65 9.01 -8.38
CA ASN A 51 -14.85 9.16 -9.23
C ASN A 51 -14.55 9.75 -10.62
N LYS A 52 -13.38 10.38 -10.82
CA LYS A 52 -12.85 10.85 -12.10
C LYS A 52 -11.37 10.47 -12.24
N PHE A 53 -10.49 11.38 -11.86
CA PHE A 53 -9.05 11.17 -11.79
C PHE A 53 -8.57 11.59 -10.39
N ALA A 54 -7.60 10.86 -9.85
CA ALA A 54 -6.94 11.22 -8.59
C ALA A 54 -5.84 12.25 -8.83
N ASN A 55 -5.26 12.27 -10.05
CA ASN A 55 -4.50 13.37 -10.65
C ASN A 55 -4.19 13.05 -12.12
N ILE A 56 -3.28 13.79 -12.75
CA ILE A 56 -2.87 13.56 -14.14
C ILE A 56 -2.11 12.24 -14.37
N ALA A 57 -1.48 11.69 -13.34
CA ALA A 57 -0.65 10.50 -13.43
C ALA A 57 -1.45 9.21 -13.24
N SER A 58 -2.50 9.23 -12.41
CA SER A 58 -3.33 8.06 -12.12
C SER A 58 -4.77 8.44 -11.72
N ASP A 59 -5.71 7.54 -12.00
CA ASP A 59 -7.07 7.57 -11.46
C ASP A 59 -7.20 6.89 -10.08
N LEU A 60 -6.08 6.48 -9.49
CA LEU A 60 -6.00 5.80 -8.20
C LEU A 60 -5.34 6.67 -7.12
N TYR A 61 -5.89 6.61 -5.91
CA TYR A 61 -5.19 6.91 -4.67
C TYR A 61 -4.49 5.64 -4.14
N LEU A 62 -3.34 5.81 -3.50
CA LEU A 62 -2.71 4.77 -2.69
C LEU A 62 -3.15 4.92 -1.25
N ARG A 63 -3.67 3.84 -0.64
CA ARG A 63 -3.92 3.75 0.80
C ARG A 63 -2.92 2.79 1.44
N LEU A 64 -2.17 3.28 2.42
CA LEU A 64 -1.35 2.47 3.32
C LEU A 64 -2.07 2.33 4.66
N THR A 65 -2.37 1.11 5.06
CA THR A 65 -2.91 0.79 6.39
C THR A 65 -1.79 0.24 7.27
N THR A 66 -1.54 0.88 8.40
CA THR A 66 -0.67 0.40 9.47
C THR A 66 -1.53 -0.14 10.63
N PRO A 67 -0.93 -0.74 11.67
CA PRO A 67 -1.67 -1.10 12.89
C PRO A 67 -2.32 0.09 13.59
N ASN A 68 -1.79 1.30 13.41
CA ASN A 68 -2.23 2.49 14.12
C ASN A 68 -3.25 3.31 13.31
N GLN A 69 -3.11 3.43 11.98
CA GLN A 69 -3.97 4.28 11.17
C GLN A 69 -3.88 4.04 9.63
N GLN A 70 -4.56 4.87 8.84
CA GLN A 70 -4.55 4.83 7.37
C GLN A 70 -4.00 6.12 6.74
N TYR A 71 -2.96 5.98 5.91
CA TYR A 71 -2.34 7.08 5.17
C TYR A 71 -2.81 7.05 3.72
N TRP A 72 -2.97 8.22 3.12
CA TRP A 72 -3.45 8.38 1.75
C TRP A 72 -2.47 9.18 0.92
N PHE A 73 -2.27 8.76 -0.32
CA PHE A 73 -1.32 9.38 -1.21
C PHE A 73 -1.83 9.46 -2.65
N ASN A 74 -1.40 10.52 -3.33
CA ASN A 74 -1.44 10.67 -4.78
C ASN A 74 -0.07 10.35 -5.41
N PHE A 75 -0.07 10.01 -6.70
CA PHE A 75 1.18 9.74 -7.44
C PHE A 75 1.68 10.96 -8.18
N ASN A 76 2.92 11.37 -7.97
CA ASN A 76 3.58 12.37 -8.80
C ASN A 76 4.69 11.71 -9.62
N VAL A 77 4.79 12.08 -10.89
CA VAL A 77 5.80 11.58 -11.82
C VAL A 77 6.65 12.74 -12.30
N SER A 78 7.97 12.64 -12.14
CA SER A 78 8.88 13.62 -12.71
C SER A 78 9.03 13.40 -14.22
N ASN A 79 8.65 14.39 -15.01
CA ASN A 79 8.80 14.40 -16.46
C ASN A 79 10.29 14.21 -16.85
N GLY A 80 10.67 12.99 -17.26
CA GLY A 80 11.97 12.70 -17.88
C GLY A 80 12.97 11.87 -17.07
N TYR A 81 12.69 11.49 -15.82
CA TYR A 81 13.63 10.71 -14.98
C TYR A 81 13.02 9.50 -14.25
N SER A 82 11.88 8.97 -14.75
CA SER A 82 11.27 7.68 -14.39
C SER A 82 11.03 7.39 -12.89
N GLY A 83 10.97 8.43 -12.05
CA GLY A 83 10.68 8.32 -10.63
C GLY A 83 9.22 8.63 -10.32
N ILE A 84 8.59 7.74 -9.53
CA ILE A 84 7.26 7.97 -8.95
C ILE A 84 7.44 8.36 -7.48
N THR A 85 6.84 9.48 -7.09
CA THR A 85 6.80 10.00 -5.72
C THR A 85 5.37 9.96 -5.21
N LEU A 86 5.19 9.66 -3.93
CA LEU A 86 3.91 9.74 -3.25
C LEU A 86 3.75 11.12 -2.61
N HIS A 87 2.66 11.79 -2.92
CA HIS A 87 2.28 13.06 -2.29
C HIS A 87 1.22 12.77 -1.23
N PRO A 88 1.45 13.10 0.04
CA PRO A 88 0.48 12.85 1.10
C PRO A 88 -0.75 13.75 0.91
N VAL A 89 -1.92 13.15 1.06
CA VAL A 89 -3.22 13.83 0.95
C VAL A 89 -4.11 13.44 2.14
N SER A 90 -5.08 14.28 2.45
CA SER A 90 -6.18 13.94 3.36
C SER A 90 -7.01 12.75 2.85
N ASN A 91 -7.88 12.18 3.68
CA ASN A 91 -8.70 11.04 3.28
C ASN A 91 -9.66 11.43 2.14
N PRO A 92 -9.53 10.84 0.94
CA PRO A 92 -10.33 11.21 -0.23
C PRO A 92 -11.79 10.75 -0.13
N ASN A 93 -12.16 10.02 0.91
CA ASN A 93 -13.55 9.61 1.16
C ASN A 93 -14.29 10.57 2.10
N ASP A 94 -13.61 11.54 2.70
CA ASP A 94 -14.24 12.49 3.62
C ASP A 94 -15.07 13.52 2.84
N GLU A 95 -16.17 13.98 3.43
CA GLU A 95 -17.09 14.91 2.76
C GLU A 95 -16.42 16.23 2.36
N ALA A 96 -15.38 16.65 3.09
CA ALA A 96 -14.56 17.81 2.75
C ALA A 96 -13.87 17.67 1.39
N ALA A 97 -13.54 16.45 0.96
CA ALA A 97 -12.92 16.18 -0.34
C ALA A 97 -13.92 16.16 -1.50
N ARG A 98 -15.23 16.29 -1.25
CA ARG A 98 -16.26 16.07 -2.27
C ARG A 98 -16.20 17.04 -3.45
N GLN A 99 -15.92 18.31 -3.18
CA GLN A 99 -15.96 19.36 -4.19
C GLN A 99 -14.60 19.54 -4.88
N ASP A 100 -13.55 19.68 -4.08
CA ASP A 100 -12.22 20.10 -4.54
C ASP A 100 -11.15 19.01 -4.38
N GLY A 101 -11.59 17.80 -4.02
CA GLY A 101 -10.70 16.69 -3.73
C GLY A 101 -9.99 16.77 -2.39
N PRO A 102 -9.21 15.73 -2.05
CA PRO A 102 -8.46 15.71 -0.80
C PRO A 102 -7.37 16.80 -0.83
N ARG A 103 -7.26 17.53 0.27
CA ARG A 103 -6.18 18.48 0.49
C ARG A 103 -4.81 17.81 0.43
N GLU A 104 -3.87 18.46 -0.25
CA GLU A 104 -2.46 18.07 -0.25
C GLU A 104 -1.78 18.52 1.05
N LEU A 105 -1.26 17.55 1.81
CA LEU A 105 -0.74 17.84 3.16
C LEU A 105 0.67 18.44 3.11
N HIS A 106 1.47 18.11 2.11
CA HIS A 106 2.85 18.60 1.97
C HIS A 106 2.95 20.10 1.69
N LEU A 107 1.86 20.75 1.21
CA LEU A 107 1.83 22.19 0.91
C LEU A 107 1.73 23.07 2.17
N ASP A 108 1.44 22.49 3.33
CA ASP A 108 1.30 23.24 4.59
C ASP A 108 2.63 23.56 5.25
N TYR A 109 3.75 23.02 4.74
CA TYR A 109 5.06 23.09 5.38
C TYR A 109 5.99 24.08 4.72
N ALA A 110 7.05 24.45 5.45
CA ALA A 110 8.18 25.14 4.85
C ALA A 110 8.77 24.27 3.73
N GLU A 111 9.19 24.90 2.62
CA GLU A 111 9.61 24.20 1.40
C GLU A 111 10.73 23.18 1.65
N ASP A 112 11.67 23.48 2.54
CA ASP A 112 12.79 22.60 2.90
C ASP A 112 12.33 21.29 3.56
N ILE A 113 11.33 21.36 4.44
CA ILE A 113 10.73 20.19 5.09
C ILE A 113 9.90 19.39 4.08
N ALA A 114 9.13 20.09 3.24
CA ALA A 114 8.32 19.44 2.20
C ALA A 114 9.19 18.64 1.23
N ASP A 115 10.31 19.22 0.76
CA ASP A 115 11.24 18.58 -0.16
C ASP A 115 11.89 17.33 0.47
N GLU A 116 12.33 17.41 1.72
CA GLU A 116 12.92 16.27 2.43
C GLU A 116 11.94 15.09 2.50
N ILE A 117 10.68 15.37 2.84
CA ILE A 117 9.62 14.35 2.91
C ILE A 117 9.36 13.78 1.53
N LEU A 118 9.14 14.61 0.52
CA LEU A 118 8.84 14.13 -0.84
C LEU A 118 9.99 13.31 -1.45
N ILE A 119 11.25 13.64 -1.13
CA ILE A 119 12.40 12.84 -1.56
C ILE A 119 12.37 11.43 -0.92
N SER A 120 11.88 11.31 0.31
CA SER A 120 11.75 10.03 1.02
C SER A 120 10.56 9.19 0.53
N LEU A 121 9.49 9.83 0.04
CA LEU A 121 8.25 9.16 -0.35
C LEU A 121 8.30 8.53 -1.75
N ARG A 122 9.36 7.79 -2.09
CA ARG A 122 9.49 7.11 -3.38
C ARG A 122 8.62 5.85 -3.46
N PHE A 123 7.99 5.66 -4.62
CA PHE A 123 7.18 4.49 -4.94
C PHE A 123 7.82 3.70 -6.07
N TYR A 124 8.06 2.42 -5.82
CA TYR A 124 8.66 1.50 -6.79
C TYR A 124 7.71 0.33 -7.05
N PRO A 125 6.88 0.42 -8.10
CA PRO A 125 6.10 -0.71 -8.59
C PRO A 125 7.03 -1.66 -9.36
N MET A 126 6.85 -2.97 -9.18
CA MET A 126 7.66 -3.98 -9.87
C MET A 126 6.81 -5.12 -10.44
N ASP A 127 7.28 -5.70 -11.54
CA ASP A 127 6.74 -6.92 -12.14
C ASP A 127 7.14 -8.18 -11.34
N GLU A 128 6.68 -9.35 -11.79
CA GLU A 128 6.98 -10.65 -11.16
C GLU A 128 8.48 -11.03 -11.18
N ASN A 129 9.28 -10.37 -12.04
CA ASN A 129 10.71 -10.55 -12.17
C ASN A 129 11.52 -9.49 -11.40
N LEU A 130 10.84 -8.65 -10.59
CA LEU A 130 11.41 -7.54 -9.83
C LEU A 130 11.98 -6.42 -10.72
N HIS A 131 11.54 -6.29 -11.96
CA HIS A 131 11.86 -5.11 -12.77
C HIS A 131 10.99 -3.95 -12.35
N PHE A 132 11.60 -2.76 -12.23
CA PHE A 132 10.86 -1.54 -11.96
C PHE A 132 9.97 -1.16 -13.13
N LEU A 133 8.70 -0.88 -12.83
CA LEU A 133 7.77 -0.25 -13.75
C LEU A 133 7.93 1.27 -13.63
N HIS A 134 7.73 1.99 -14.74
CA HIS A 134 8.01 3.43 -14.82
C HIS A 134 6.76 4.31 -14.70
N GLU A 135 5.58 3.70 -14.79
CA GLU A 135 4.30 4.40 -14.69
C GLU A 135 3.59 3.98 -13.40
N PRO A 136 2.87 4.90 -12.74
CA PRO A 136 1.99 4.53 -11.64
C PRO A 136 0.86 3.62 -12.15
N PRO A 137 0.32 2.72 -11.30
CA PRO A 137 -0.82 1.90 -11.68
C PRO A 137 -2.04 2.77 -12.01
N VAL A 138 -2.90 2.27 -12.90
CA VAL A 138 -4.23 2.83 -13.21
C VAL A 138 -5.29 1.75 -13.03
N SER A 139 -6.52 2.12 -12.73
CA SER A 139 -7.55 1.21 -12.20
C SER A 139 -7.70 -0.13 -12.93
N ILE A 140 -7.72 -0.08 -14.27
CA ILE A 140 -7.94 -1.25 -15.15
C ILE A 140 -6.65 -1.95 -15.58
N SER A 141 -5.47 -1.38 -15.30
CA SER A 141 -4.21 -2.03 -15.67
C SER A 141 -3.92 -3.21 -14.77
N SER A 142 -3.06 -4.12 -15.24
CA SER A 142 -2.52 -5.16 -14.37
C SER A 142 -1.85 -4.52 -13.16
N ALA A 143 -2.16 -5.06 -11.98
CA ALA A 143 -1.52 -4.69 -10.74
C ALA A 143 -0.04 -5.11 -10.78
N PRO A 144 0.91 -4.27 -10.31
CA PRO A 144 2.28 -4.70 -10.05
C PRO A 144 2.32 -5.93 -9.15
N ALA A 145 3.29 -6.83 -9.33
CA ALA A 145 3.44 -7.99 -8.45
C ALA A 145 3.99 -7.57 -7.07
N PHE A 146 4.84 -6.54 -7.05
CA PHE A 146 5.47 -6.03 -5.84
C PHE A 146 5.43 -4.50 -5.80
N ILE A 147 5.38 -3.97 -4.57
CA ILE A 147 5.51 -2.54 -4.29
C ILE A 147 6.58 -2.37 -3.23
N ALA A 148 7.52 -1.47 -3.47
CA ALA A 148 8.45 -0.99 -2.45
C ALA A 148 8.28 0.51 -2.22
N MET A 149 8.28 0.89 -0.94
CA MET A 149 8.33 2.29 -0.49
C MET A 149 9.45 2.39 0.58
N PRO A 150 10.74 2.33 0.19
CA PRO A 150 11.84 1.99 1.09
C PRO A 150 12.00 2.92 2.29
N GLU A 151 11.67 4.21 2.12
CA GLU A 151 11.82 5.21 3.18
C GLU A 151 10.50 5.62 3.84
N ILE A 152 9.36 5.01 3.50
CA ILE A 152 8.07 5.36 4.14
C ILE A 152 8.13 5.18 5.66
N GLY A 153 8.79 4.11 6.14
CA GLY A 153 8.94 3.85 7.57
C GLY A 153 9.76 4.93 8.28
N LEU A 154 10.72 5.55 7.59
CA LEU A 154 11.49 6.67 8.12
C LEU A 154 10.60 7.92 8.25
N SER A 155 9.82 8.23 7.20
CA SER A 155 8.87 9.34 7.21
C SER A 155 7.81 9.14 8.29
N LEU A 156 7.30 7.93 8.47
CA LEU A 156 6.32 7.62 9.53
C LEU A 156 6.92 7.68 10.94
N TRP A 157 8.21 7.43 11.10
CA TRP A 157 8.86 7.50 12.42
C TRP A 157 9.12 8.93 12.87
N TYR A 158 9.52 9.82 11.96
CA TYR A 158 9.90 11.21 12.31
C TYR A 158 8.82 12.24 12.00
N ASN A 159 7.96 11.96 11.03
CA ASN A 159 7.09 12.93 10.36
C ASN A 159 5.66 12.37 10.16
N ALA A 160 5.20 11.41 10.99
CA ALA A 160 3.89 10.79 10.82
C ALA A 160 2.75 11.81 10.76
N HIS A 161 2.76 12.80 11.66
CA HIS A 161 1.81 13.91 11.69
C HIS A 161 1.77 14.76 10.41
N LEU A 162 2.80 14.68 9.56
CA LEU A 162 2.86 15.40 8.29
C LEU A 162 2.21 14.64 7.13
N LEU A 163 1.87 13.36 7.35
CA LEU A 163 1.29 12.48 6.33
C LEU A 163 -0.19 12.18 6.57
N THR A 164 -0.78 12.73 7.63
CA THR A 164 -2.17 12.49 8.03
C THR A 164 -2.76 13.72 8.70
N GLU A 165 -4.09 13.83 8.71
CA GLU A 165 -4.79 14.89 9.46
C GLU A 165 -4.96 14.57 10.95
N ALA A 166 -4.66 13.33 11.36
CA ALA A 166 -4.62 12.94 12.75
C ALA A 166 -3.38 13.52 13.45
N SER A 167 -3.50 14.77 13.94
CA SER A 167 -2.42 15.57 14.53
C SER A 167 -1.79 14.98 15.80
N GLU A 168 -2.47 14.04 16.47
CA GLU A 168 -2.00 13.45 17.73
C GLU A 168 -0.95 12.34 17.54
N LEU A 169 -0.65 11.95 16.29
CA LEU A 169 0.31 10.89 15.99
C LEU A 169 1.72 11.46 15.82
N ASP A 170 2.53 11.36 16.87
CA ASP A 170 3.95 11.72 16.81
C ASP A 170 4.74 10.74 15.92
N ARG A 171 4.47 9.42 16.03
CA ARG A 171 5.20 8.35 15.33
C ARG A 171 4.30 7.17 14.97
N ASP A 172 4.58 6.54 13.83
CA ASP A 172 3.97 5.27 13.44
C ASP A 172 5.05 4.29 12.90
N PRO A 173 5.57 3.38 13.73
CA PRO A 173 6.67 2.52 13.33
C PRO A 173 6.26 1.53 12.24
N MET A 174 7.00 1.57 11.12
CA MET A 174 6.90 0.57 10.07
C MET A 174 8.31 0.11 9.65
N PRO A 175 8.60 -1.20 9.71
CA PRO A 175 9.88 -1.72 9.23
C PRO A 175 9.98 -1.59 7.70
N ARG A 176 11.21 -1.53 7.19
CA ARG A 176 11.45 -1.55 5.74
C ARG A 176 11.07 -2.92 5.18
N GLY A 177 10.34 -2.93 4.07
CA GLY A 177 9.88 -4.16 3.46
C GLY A 177 9.35 -3.95 2.04
N ILE A 178 9.03 -5.07 1.40
CA ILE A 178 8.38 -5.11 0.09
C ILE A 178 6.98 -5.67 0.30
N PHE A 179 5.97 -4.93 -0.15
CA PHE A 179 4.60 -5.38 -0.18
C PHE A 179 4.41 -6.32 -1.37
N ARG A 180 3.86 -7.51 -1.11
CA ARG A 180 3.58 -8.51 -2.16
C ARG A 180 2.11 -8.50 -2.48
N LEU A 181 1.75 -8.62 -3.76
CA LEU A 181 0.37 -8.89 -4.15
C LEU A 181 -0.05 -10.24 -3.57
N THR A 182 -0.95 -10.22 -2.59
CA THR A 182 -1.38 -11.45 -1.87
C THR A 182 -2.74 -11.91 -2.29
N GLU A 183 -3.61 -10.99 -2.70
CA GLU A 183 -5.01 -11.26 -2.98
C GLU A 183 -5.52 -10.28 -4.03
N CYS A 184 -6.44 -10.76 -4.86
CA CYS A 184 -7.23 -9.91 -5.74
C CYS A 184 -8.68 -9.96 -5.26
N SER A 185 -9.16 -8.86 -4.69
CA SER A 185 -10.56 -8.75 -4.24
C SER A 185 -11.53 -9.00 -5.39
N ASN A 186 -12.74 -9.50 -5.13
CA ASN A 186 -13.73 -9.77 -6.19
C ASN A 186 -14.33 -8.50 -6.83
N ALA A 187 -14.28 -7.38 -6.11
CA ALA A 187 -14.79 -6.08 -6.54
C ALA A 187 -13.86 -4.97 -6.02
N PRO A 188 -13.74 -3.84 -6.75
CA PRO A 188 -12.96 -2.71 -6.27
C PRO A 188 -13.56 -2.12 -4.99
N LEU A 189 -12.76 -1.35 -4.26
CA LEU A 189 -13.26 -0.52 -3.18
C LEU A 189 -14.24 0.54 -3.70
N PRO A 190 -15.15 1.06 -2.85
CA PRO A 190 -15.95 2.23 -3.20
C PRO A 190 -15.06 3.35 -3.72
N LYS A 191 -15.50 4.00 -4.80
CA LYS A 191 -14.73 5.10 -5.38
C LYS A 191 -14.68 6.28 -4.42
N ALA A 192 -13.49 6.88 -4.30
CA ALA A 192 -13.28 8.08 -3.52
C ALA A 192 -13.68 9.34 -4.30
N TYR A 193 -13.76 10.48 -3.62
CA TYR A 193 -13.99 11.77 -4.27
C TYR A 193 -12.85 12.11 -5.25
N PRO A 194 -13.10 12.95 -6.28
CA PRO A 194 -12.10 13.26 -7.29
C PRO A 194 -10.96 14.11 -6.72
N TYR A 195 -9.92 14.36 -7.51
CA TYR A 195 -9.02 15.51 -7.34
C TYR A 195 -9.45 16.66 -8.26
#